data_AF-A0AAD4J661-F1
#
_entry.id   AF-A0AAD4J661-F1
#
_cell.length_a   1.000
_cell.length_b   1.000
_cell.length_c   1.000
_cell.angle_alpha   90.00
_cell.angle_beta   90.00
_cell.angle_gamma   90.00
#
_symmetry.space_group_name_H-M   'P 1'
#
loop_
_entity.id
_entity.type
_entity.pdbx_description
1 polymer ?
#
loop_
_entity_poly.entity_id
_entity_poly.type
_entity_poly.pdbx_seq_one_letter_code
_entity_poly.pdbx_strand_id
1 'polypeptide(L)'
;MAENFPVKPKLRPTSSKITPTPEAKYWKSFKIPKDIETTPTKSFTFPINSIAFSPIDPHDFAATHSASISIFSGKTLEPKSTISDFSSTAASASFRCDGKLLAAGDLKGTVHVFDAKSRSHLRRLKGHAAAVRSVCYPHAADKLHLFSGGDDSVVKYWDVTTEKCLFNLLGHKDYVRCGDASPISDEMFVSGSYDHRVRVWDVRVSKSGSVMELNHEKPVESVIYLPSGGLIATAGGNFVKIWDVIGGGKLLHSMESHNKTVTALCMSKIAQGSGGEESEQYRILSVALDGYMKVFDYAKFKITHSMRFPEPLLSVGFSPDCYTRVVGTSKGNLYIGRRKGKVESEIVGGGSQWKIVDDDPSRKVLRPSYFRYFQRGQNLKPSDGDYLIKRPKKVKLAEFDKLLKKFRHKEALVAALKRRNPENVVAVMEELVARKKLMRCISNLDTEELGLLLAFLQKYSTMPRYAGLLTRLANKAVELRADDIRTSDQLRNHIRNLKRDVEEEIRIQQSLLEIQGIISPMLKIAARR
;
A
#
# COMPACT_ATOMS: atom_id res chain seq x y z
N MET A 1 8.74 -15.60 -40.11
CA MET A 1 7.90 -16.49 -39.26
C MET A 1 6.56 -15.82 -39.06
N ALA A 2 5.43 -16.48 -39.31
CA ALA A 2 4.12 -15.87 -39.07
C ALA A 2 3.94 -15.59 -37.56
N GLU A 3 3.81 -14.33 -37.19
CA GLU A 3 3.59 -13.92 -35.80
C GLU A 3 2.21 -14.42 -35.34
N ASN A 4 2.16 -15.07 -34.17
CA ASN A 4 0.90 -15.55 -33.61
C ASN A 4 0.23 -14.40 -32.85
N PHE A 5 -0.87 -13.87 -33.39
CA PHE A 5 -1.71 -12.89 -32.70
C PHE A 5 -2.83 -13.61 -31.95
N PRO A 6 -2.79 -13.68 -30.61
CA PRO A 6 -3.93 -14.17 -29.84
C PRO A 6 -5.11 -13.20 -29.97
N VAL A 7 -6.34 -13.72 -29.88
CA VAL A 7 -7.52 -12.86 -29.85
C VAL A 7 -7.50 -12.07 -28.54
N LYS A 8 -7.27 -10.76 -28.66
CA LYS A 8 -7.27 -9.85 -27.51
C LYS A 8 -8.63 -9.16 -27.44
N PRO A 9 -9.26 -9.10 -26.27
CA PRO A 9 -10.46 -8.29 -26.09
C PRO A 9 -10.15 -6.82 -26.39
N LYS A 10 -11.04 -6.17 -27.14
CA LYS A 10 -10.95 -4.73 -27.34
C LYS A 10 -11.11 -4.02 -26.00
N LEU A 11 -10.27 -3.01 -25.77
CA LEU A 11 -10.40 -2.14 -24.61
C LEU A 11 -11.67 -1.31 -24.77
N ARG A 12 -12.74 -1.71 -24.08
CA ARG A 12 -13.98 -0.93 -24.00
C ARG A 12 -13.93 -0.01 -22.78
N PRO A 13 -14.48 1.21 -22.87
CA PRO A 13 -14.50 2.13 -21.74
C PRO A 13 -15.21 1.47 -20.55
N THR A 14 -14.52 1.41 -19.41
CA THR A 14 -15.10 0.90 -18.18
C THR A 14 -16.01 1.97 -17.56
N SER A 15 -17.21 1.58 -17.14
CA SER A 15 -18.07 2.44 -16.32
C SER A 15 -17.29 2.94 -15.09
N SER A 16 -17.60 4.18 -14.69
CA SER A 16 -16.96 5.09 -13.73
C SER A 16 -16.51 4.57 -12.36
N LYS A 17 -16.51 3.26 -12.10
CA LYS A 17 -15.68 2.69 -11.04
C LYS A 17 -14.23 2.99 -11.40
N ILE A 18 -13.73 4.07 -10.82
CA ILE A 18 -12.33 4.54 -10.83
C ILE A 18 -11.46 3.30 -10.94
N THR A 19 -10.93 3.05 -12.14
CA THR A 19 -9.97 1.97 -12.33
C THR A 19 -8.93 2.20 -11.26
N PRO A 20 -8.71 1.23 -10.33
CA PRO A 20 -7.91 1.50 -9.15
C PRO A 20 -6.57 2.00 -9.66
N THR A 21 -6.23 3.22 -9.25
CA THR A 21 -4.97 3.87 -9.63
C THR A 21 -3.83 2.89 -9.36
N PRO A 22 -2.72 2.96 -10.11
CA PRO A 22 -1.58 2.07 -9.87
C PRO A 22 -1.17 2.07 -8.39
N GLU A 23 -1.27 3.23 -7.75
CA GLU A 23 -1.08 3.39 -6.30
C GLU A 23 -2.16 2.71 -5.46
N ALA A 24 -3.45 2.82 -5.80
CA ALA A 24 -4.48 2.09 -5.08
C ALA A 24 -4.28 0.57 -5.18
N LYS A 25 -3.79 0.06 -6.32
CA LYS A 25 -3.38 -1.34 -6.46
C LYS A 25 -2.16 -1.66 -5.60
N TYR A 26 -1.17 -0.78 -5.54
CA TYR A 26 0.00 -0.90 -4.66
C TYR A 26 -0.43 -1.01 -3.19
N TRP A 27 -1.25 -0.08 -2.72
CA TRP A 27 -1.68 -0.06 -1.32
C TRP A 27 -2.60 -1.24 -0.97
N LYS A 28 -3.44 -1.69 -1.90
CA LYS A 28 -4.23 -2.93 -1.76
C LYS A 28 -3.40 -4.21 -1.83
N SER A 29 -2.16 -4.15 -2.33
CA SER A 29 -1.28 -5.31 -2.40
C SER A 29 -0.69 -5.71 -1.04
N PHE A 30 -0.71 -4.80 -0.06
CA PHE A 30 -0.46 -5.11 1.34
C PHE A 30 -1.62 -5.94 1.87
N LYS A 31 -1.47 -7.25 1.80
CA LYS A 31 -2.45 -8.17 2.35
C LYS A 31 -2.04 -8.49 3.78
N ILE A 32 -3.04 -8.72 4.61
CA ILE A 32 -2.84 -9.38 5.89
C ILE A 32 -2.34 -10.80 5.54
N PRO A 33 -1.16 -11.23 6.03
CA PRO A 33 -0.68 -12.59 5.80
C PRO A 33 -1.74 -13.59 6.25
N LYS A 34 -2.05 -14.60 5.41
CA LYS A 34 -3.06 -15.62 5.73
C LYS A 34 -2.67 -16.53 6.89
N ASP A 35 -1.39 -16.55 7.24
CA ASP A 35 -0.84 -17.30 8.38
C ASP A 35 -0.97 -16.51 9.70
N ILE A 36 -1.49 -15.28 9.64
CA ILE A 36 -1.96 -14.49 10.78
C ILE A 36 -3.46 -14.33 10.55
N GLU A 37 -4.19 -15.39 10.92
CA GLU A 37 -5.63 -15.43 10.77
C GLU A 37 -6.26 -14.18 11.39
N THR A 38 -7.18 -13.60 10.63
CA THR A 38 -8.02 -12.47 10.99
C THR A 38 -8.93 -12.83 12.16
N THR A 39 -8.37 -12.85 13.37
CA THR A 39 -8.96 -12.74 14.71
C THR A 39 -7.79 -12.45 15.67
N PRO A 40 -7.97 -11.62 16.71
CA PRO A 40 -6.89 -10.84 17.34
C PRO A 40 -5.94 -11.74 18.13
N THR A 41 -4.81 -12.10 17.54
CA THR A 41 -3.74 -12.85 18.21
C THR A 41 -2.47 -12.01 18.12
N LYS A 42 -2.33 -10.92 18.88
CA LYS A 42 -2.54 -10.80 20.33
C LYS A 42 -3.31 -9.52 20.59
N SER A 43 -4.52 -9.60 21.14
CA SER A 43 -5.10 -8.44 21.80
C SER A 43 -4.19 -8.11 22.97
N PHE A 44 -3.27 -7.15 22.80
CA PHE A 44 -2.80 -6.47 23.98
C PHE A 44 -4.07 -5.91 24.64
N THR A 45 -4.29 -6.19 25.92
CA THR A 45 -5.44 -5.60 26.64
C THR A 45 -5.36 -4.05 26.64
N PHE A 46 -4.22 -3.51 26.19
CA PHE A 46 -3.82 -2.13 26.29
C PHE A 46 -3.56 -1.50 24.92
N PRO A 47 -3.78 -0.18 24.78
CA PRO A 47 -3.54 0.56 23.54
C PRO A 47 -2.09 0.49 23.09
N ILE A 48 -1.88 0.46 21.77
CA ILE A 48 -0.54 0.53 21.17
C ILE A 48 -0.17 1.99 20.94
N ASN A 49 0.69 2.52 21.80
CA ASN A 49 1.03 3.95 21.84
C ASN A 49 1.95 4.38 20.70
N SER A 50 2.96 3.57 20.38
CA SER A 50 3.99 3.90 19.40
C SER A 50 4.51 2.64 18.72
N ILE A 51 4.87 2.78 17.44
CA ILE A 51 5.49 1.73 16.63
C ILE A 51 6.76 2.33 16.03
N ALA A 52 7.90 1.66 16.23
CA ALA A 52 9.17 2.05 15.64
C ALA A 52 9.78 0.87 14.88
N PHE A 53 10.31 1.14 13.69
CA PHE A 53 11.04 0.15 12.90
C PHE A 53 12.54 0.30 13.12
N SER A 54 13.25 -0.83 13.13
CA SER A 54 14.70 -0.84 13.04
C SER A 54 15.13 -0.39 11.64
N PRO A 55 16.08 0.54 11.54
CA PRO A 55 16.59 1.02 10.26
C PRO A 55 17.43 -0.03 9.51
N ILE A 56 17.84 -1.11 10.19
CA ILE A 56 18.70 -2.16 9.61
C ILE A 56 17.91 -3.43 9.33
N ASP A 57 18.21 -4.08 8.20
CA ASP A 57 17.72 -5.41 7.85
C ASP A 57 18.01 -6.43 8.97
N PRO A 58 17.02 -7.19 9.49
CA PRO A 58 15.74 -7.59 8.89
C PRO A 58 14.55 -6.67 9.18
N HIS A 59 14.77 -5.42 9.59
CA HIS A 59 13.74 -4.43 9.93
C HIS A 59 12.75 -4.93 10.98
N ASP A 60 13.28 -5.45 12.08
CA ASP A 60 12.48 -5.74 13.28
C ASP A 60 11.79 -4.47 13.76
N PHE A 61 10.59 -4.59 14.33
CA PHE A 61 9.84 -3.43 14.81
C PHE A 61 9.43 -3.61 16.27
N ALA A 62 9.42 -2.51 17.01
CA ALA A 62 9.00 -2.45 18.39
C ALA A 62 7.63 -1.78 18.47
N ALA A 63 6.70 -2.43 19.18
CA ALA A 63 5.39 -1.87 19.51
C ALA A 63 5.29 -1.68 21.03
N THR A 64 5.02 -0.46 21.46
CA THR A 64 4.85 -0.12 22.88
C THR A 64 3.39 -0.29 23.30
N HIS A 65 3.17 -0.99 24.42
CA HIS A 65 1.85 -1.22 24.98
C HIS A 65 1.95 -1.29 26.51
N SER A 66 1.19 -0.47 27.24
CA SER A 66 1.26 -0.42 28.71
C SER A 66 2.71 -0.36 29.22
N ALA A 67 3.06 -1.08 30.28
CA ALA A 67 4.41 -1.18 30.84
C ALA A 67 5.35 -2.14 30.09
N SER A 68 5.10 -2.44 28.82
CA SER A 68 5.94 -3.36 28.06
C SER A 68 6.15 -2.95 26.60
N ILE A 69 7.26 -3.44 26.06
CA ILE A 69 7.61 -3.26 24.65
C ILE A 69 7.79 -4.63 24.02
N SER A 70 6.98 -4.91 23.01
CA SER A 70 7.09 -6.13 22.21
C SER A 70 7.89 -5.85 20.94
N ILE A 71 8.93 -6.63 20.72
CA ILE A 71 9.75 -6.61 19.50
C ILE A 71 9.28 -7.74 18.58
N PHE A 72 9.00 -7.40 17.34
CA PHE A 72 8.54 -8.31 16.29
C PHE A 72 9.61 -8.49 15.22
N SER A 73 9.67 -9.69 14.68
CA SER A 73 10.53 -10.03 13.54
C SER A 73 10.04 -9.35 12.27
N GLY A 74 10.87 -8.58 11.56
CA GLY A 74 10.44 -8.00 10.27
C GLY A 74 10.20 -9.05 9.18
N LYS A 75 10.88 -10.20 9.26
CA LYS A 75 10.77 -11.30 8.28
C LYS A 75 9.63 -12.26 8.52
N THR A 76 9.34 -12.64 9.77
CA THR A 76 8.26 -13.59 10.08
C THR A 76 7.01 -12.90 10.59
N LEU A 77 7.12 -11.63 11.03
CA LEU A 77 6.07 -10.85 11.68
C LEU A 77 5.58 -11.44 13.01
N GLU A 78 6.32 -12.41 13.53
CA GLU A 78 6.07 -13.01 14.83
C GLU A 78 6.76 -12.21 15.94
N PRO A 79 6.16 -12.15 17.14
CA PRO A 79 6.78 -11.51 18.30
C PRO A 79 8.01 -12.31 18.74
N LYS A 80 9.19 -11.70 18.67
CA LYS A 80 10.46 -12.28 19.13
C LYS A 80 10.59 -12.24 20.64
N SER A 81 10.22 -11.10 21.25
CA SER A 81 10.45 -10.87 22.66
C SER A 81 9.63 -9.72 23.21
N THR A 82 9.42 -9.72 24.52
CA THR A 82 8.79 -8.64 25.27
C THR A 82 9.76 -8.16 26.36
N ILE A 83 9.93 -6.84 26.48
CA ILE A 83 10.67 -6.17 27.54
C ILE A 83 9.62 -5.59 28.51
N SER A 84 9.64 -6.02 29.77
CA SER A 84 8.66 -5.63 30.81
C SER A 84 9.30 -4.95 32.03
N ASP A 85 10.53 -4.44 31.89
CA ASP A 85 11.31 -3.86 33.00
C ASP A 85 10.90 -2.42 33.36
N PHE A 86 9.75 -1.95 32.87
CA PHE A 86 9.27 -0.58 33.11
C PHE A 86 8.53 -0.49 34.43
N SER A 87 8.77 0.60 35.17
CA SER A 87 8.06 0.86 36.42
C SER A 87 6.64 1.41 36.20
N SER A 88 6.38 1.96 35.02
CA SER A 88 5.09 2.46 34.56
C SER A 88 4.93 2.24 33.05
N THR A 89 3.94 2.86 32.44
CA THR A 89 3.60 2.70 31.02
C THR A 89 4.69 3.28 30.11
N ALA A 90 5.18 2.46 29.18
CA ALA A 90 6.04 2.90 28.10
C ALA A 90 5.24 3.74 27.08
N ALA A 91 5.69 4.96 26.86
CA ALA A 91 4.98 5.95 26.06
C ALA A 91 5.40 5.91 24.58
N SER A 92 6.69 5.85 24.31
CA SER A 92 7.28 5.80 22.97
C SER A 92 8.50 4.89 22.94
N ALA A 93 8.84 4.40 21.75
CA ALA A 93 10.07 3.67 21.50
C ALA A 93 10.76 4.21 20.25
N SER A 94 12.09 4.19 20.24
CA SER A 94 12.88 4.60 19.09
C SER A 94 14.13 3.72 18.98
N PHE A 95 14.38 3.20 17.78
CA PHE A 95 15.62 2.46 17.49
C PHE A 95 16.72 3.45 17.14
N ARG A 96 17.94 3.15 17.57
CA ARG A 96 19.13 3.87 17.09
C ARG A 96 19.41 3.53 15.63
N CYS A 97 20.09 4.42 14.91
CA CYS A 97 20.47 4.25 13.50
C CYS A 97 21.21 2.93 13.20
N ASP A 98 21.90 2.36 14.18
CA ASP A 98 22.60 1.08 14.06
C ASP A 98 21.75 -0.16 14.44
N GLY A 99 20.49 0.01 14.81
CA GLY A 99 19.54 -1.05 15.18
C GLY A 99 19.93 -1.84 16.45
N LYS A 100 21.00 -1.45 17.16
CA LYS A 100 21.49 -2.17 18.35
C LYS A 100 20.86 -1.65 19.63
N LEU A 101 20.57 -0.36 19.72
CA LEU A 101 19.96 0.24 20.90
C LEU A 101 18.49 0.57 20.65
N LEU A 102 17.68 0.37 21.68
CA LEU A 102 16.28 0.75 21.73
C LEU A 102 16.10 1.67 22.94
N ALA A 103 15.61 2.89 22.72
CA ALA A 103 15.25 3.79 23.78
C ALA A 103 13.73 3.85 23.95
N ALA A 104 13.29 4.01 25.19
CA ALA A 104 11.89 4.13 25.52
C ALA A 104 11.65 5.10 26.68
N GLY A 105 10.63 5.94 26.54
CA GLY A 105 10.19 6.87 27.58
C GLY A 105 9.15 6.26 28.50
N ASP A 106 9.29 6.47 29.80
CA ASP A 106 8.34 6.06 30.84
C ASP A 106 7.48 7.26 31.32
N LEU A 107 6.25 6.98 31.73
CA LEU A 107 5.37 7.99 32.34
C LEU A 107 5.87 8.50 33.71
N LYS A 108 6.86 7.85 34.33
CA LYS A 108 7.52 8.35 35.55
C LYS A 108 8.64 9.36 35.29
N GLY A 109 8.90 9.74 34.03
CA GLY A 109 9.94 10.72 33.70
C GLY A 109 11.33 10.15 33.47
N THR A 110 11.44 8.82 33.31
CA THR A 110 12.71 8.15 33.04
C THR A 110 12.78 7.68 31.59
N VAL A 111 13.93 7.90 30.94
CA VAL A 111 14.21 7.30 29.63
C VAL A 111 15.11 6.09 29.84
N HIS A 112 14.67 4.95 29.34
CA HIS A 112 15.36 3.68 29.43
C HIS A 112 16.02 3.37 28.09
N VAL A 113 17.30 2.98 28.11
CA VAL A 113 18.02 2.49 26.94
C VAL A 113 18.32 1.02 27.13
N PHE A 114 17.93 0.21 26.16
CA PHE A 114 18.09 -1.23 26.12
C PHE A 114 18.99 -1.62 24.95
N ASP A 115 19.71 -2.74 25.10
CA ASP A 115 20.28 -3.44 23.96
C ASP A 115 19.18 -4.28 23.28
N ALA A 116 18.94 -4.05 22.00
CA ALA A 116 17.93 -4.75 21.20
C ALA A 116 18.22 -6.25 21.08
N LYS A 117 19.50 -6.68 21.13
CA LYS A 117 19.88 -8.10 21.01
C LYS A 117 19.80 -8.83 22.35
N SER A 118 20.57 -8.38 23.34
CA SER A 118 20.61 -9.02 24.65
C SER A 118 19.36 -8.74 25.49
N ARG A 119 18.59 -7.70 25.14
CA ARG A 119 17.41 -7.23 25.87
C ARG A 119 17.72 -6.76 27.28
N SER A 120 19.00 -6.54 27.58
CA SER A 120 19.44 -6.04 28.86
C SER A 120 19.19 -4.53 28.95
N HIS A 121 18.78 -4.10 30.14
CA HIS A 121 18.68 -2.70 30.48
C HIS A 121 20.10 -2.12 30.64
N LEU A 122 20.49 -1.18 29.77
CA LEU A 122 21.84 -0.63 29.74
C LEU A 122 21.97 0.65 30.54
N ARG A 123 21.05 1.61 30.35
CA ARG A 123 21.14 2.97 30.91
C ARG A 123 19.78 3.50 31.36
N ARG A 124 19.78 4.32 32.42
CA ARG A 124 18.60 4.98 33.00
C ARG A 124 18.84 6.49 33.04
N LEU A 125 18.30 7.20 32.06
CA LEU A 125 18.42 8.66 31.99
C LEU A 125 17.31 9.26 32.86
N LYS A 126 17.69 9.75 34.04
CA LYS A 126 16.79 10.41 34.98
C LYS A 126 16.98 11.91 34.90
N GLY A 127 15.89 12.66 34.70
CA GLY A 127 15.93 14.11 34.84
C GLY A 127 14.69 14.85 34.38
N HIS A 128 13.75 14.23 33.67
CA HIS A 128 12.44 14.85 33.48
C HIS A 128 11.66 14.84 34.80
N ALA A 129 10.92 15.93 35.06
CA ALA A 129 10.11 16.05 36.27
C ALA A 129 8.74 15.37 36.13
N ALA A 130 8.28 15.19 34.90
CA ALA A 130 6.99 14.57 34.54
C ALA A 130 7.18 13.48 33.47
N ALA A 131 6.08 12.89 33.00
CA ALA A 131 6.07 11.81 32.02
C ALA A 131 6.85 12.14 30.74
N VAL A 132 7.68 11.21 30.26
CA VAL A 132 8.33 11.35 28.95
C VAL A 132 7.44 10.74 27.88
N ARG A 133 6.88 11.56 26.99
CA ARG A 133 5.99 11.07 25.93
C ARG A 133 6.74 10.76 24.64
N SER A 134 7.75 11.55 24.30
CA SER A 134 8.51 11.44 23.06
C SER A 134 9.96 11.10 23.35
N VAL A 135 10.49 10.11 22.64
CA VAL A 135 11.92 9.77 22.62
C VAL A 135 12.31 9.52 21.17
N CYS A 136 13.40 10.14 20.72
CA CYS A 136 13.88 10.01 19.35
C CYS A 136 15.41 9.95 19.34
N TYR A 137 15.96 8.94 18.69
CA TYR A 137 17.35 8.95 18.29
C TYR A 137 17.55 9.80 17.02
N PRO A 138 18.71 10.45 16.86
CA PRO A 138 19.11 11.01 15.58
C PRO A 138 19.06 9.93 14.49
N HIS A 139 18.56 10.29 13.31
CA HIS A 139 18.48 9.38 12.15
C HIS A 139 19.82 9.23 11.44
N ALA A 140 20.75 10.18 11.62
CA ALA A 140 22.03 10.22 10.93
C ALA A 140 23.15 9.53 11.76
N ALA A 141 24.40 9.94 11.57
CA ALA A 141 25.58 9.15 11.95
C ALA A 141 25.81 9.11 13.46
N ASP A 142 25.23 10.06 14.19
CA ASP A 142 25.39 10.15 15.63
C ASP A 142 24.70 9.01 16.37
N LYS A 143 25.48 8.33 17.21
CA LYS A 143 25.07 7.15 17.98
C LYS A 143 25.10 7.40 19.48
N LEU A 144 25.53 8.59 19.90
CA LEU A 144 25.83 8.90 21.28
C LEU A 144 24.71 9.68 21.93
N HIS A 145 23.97 10.47 21.16
CA HIS A 145 22.96 11.36 21.72
C HIS A 145 21.52 10.90 21.52
N LEU A 146 20.62 11.46 22.31
CA LEU A 146 19.19 11.16 22.31
C LEU A 146 18.37 12.40 22.66
N PHE A 147 17.23 12.56 22.00
CA PHE A 147 16.24 13.60 22.30
C PHE A 147 15.05 13.02 23.06
N SER A 148 14.58 13.75 24.07
CA SER A 148 13.33 13.40 24.76
C SER A 148 12.46 14.61 25.05
N GLY A 149 11.15 14.45 24.86
CA GLY A 149 10.13 15.45 25.17
C GLY A 149 9.21 14.96 26.30
N GLY A 150 9.04 15.80 27.31
CA GLY A 150 8.22 15.50 28.47
C GLY A 150 6.94 16.34 28.58
N ASP A 151 6.03 15.85 29.41
CA ASP A 151 4.87 16.61 29.90
C ASP A 151 5.32 17.71 30.90
N ASP A 152 6.62 17.84 31.19
CA ASP A 152 7.21 18.97 31.93
C ASP A 152 7.45 20.21 31.06
N SER A 153 6.97 20.19 29.80
CA SER A 153 7.16 21.23 28.77
C SER A 153 8.62 21.46 28.34
N VAL A 154 9.54 20.55 28.74
CA VAL A 154 10.96 20.64 28.41
C VAL A 154 11.32 19.58 27.37
N VAL A 155 12.14 19.96 26.39
CA VAL A 155 12.85 19.02 25.54
C VAL A 155 14.28 18.89 26.05
N LYS A 156 14.77 17.67 26.21
CA LYS A 156 16.11 17.39 26.73
C LYS A 156 16.97 16.72 25.68
N TYR A 157 18.23 17.13 25.64
CA TYR A 157 19.27 16.48 24.85
C TYR A 157 20.21 15.73 25.77
N TRP A 158 20.35 14.44 25.54
CA TRP A 158 21.09 13.52 26.39
C TRP A 158 22.33 13.00 25.68
N ASP A 159 23.37 12.79 26.46
CA ASP A 159 24.46 11.89 26.09
C ASP A 159 24.22 10.53 26.75
N VAL A 160 24.04 9.50 25.91
CA VAL A 160 23.73 8.14 26.33
C VAL A 160 24.93 7.48 27.03
N THR A 161 26.15 7.90 26.70
CA THR A 161 27.37 7.32 27.29
C THR A 161 27.60 7.80 28.72
N THR A 162 27.43 9.10 28.95
CA THR A 162 27.66 9.71 30.27
C THR A 162 26.42 9.75 31.14
N GLU A 163 25.25 9.39 30.60
CA GLU A 163 23.93 9.48 31.23
C GLU A 163 23.52 10.90 31.66
N LYS A 164 24.21 11.92 31.15
CA LYS A 164 23.98 13.32 31.53
C LYS A 164 23.08 14.01 30.52
N CYS A 165 22.23 14.89 31.02
CA CYS A 165 21.52 15.86 30.20
C CYS A 165 22.51 16.97 29.83
N LEU A 166 22.77 17.15 28.54
CA LEU A 166 23.64 18.19 28.02
C LEU A 166 22.90 19.53 27.94
N PHE A 167 21.68 19.53 27.41
CA PHE A 167 20.88 20.74 27.24
C PHE A 167 19.43 20.54 27.64
N ASN A 168 18.89 21.52 28.37
CA ASN A 168 17.45 21.67 28.62
C ASN A 168 16.92 22.77 27.69
N LEU A 169 16.07 22.39 26.75
CA LEU A 169 15.53 23.28 25.73
C LEU A 169 14.17 23.77 26.19
N LEU A 170 14.18 24.98 26.73
CA LEU A 170 13.04 25.66 27.31
C LEU A 170 12.37 26.52 26.23
N GLY A 171 11.05 26.45 26.14
CA GLY A 171 10.28 27.29 25.20
C GLY A 171 8.84 26.86 25.05
N HIS A 172 8.53 25.56 25.19
CA HIS A 172 7.15 25.10 25.24
C HIS A 172 6.43 25.55 26.50
N LYS A 173 5.14 25.87 26.34
CA LYS A 173 4.28 26.33 27.44
C LYS A 173 3.39 25.21 28.00
N ASP A 174 3.33 24.08 27.29
CA ASP A 174 2.47 22.94 27.61
C ASP A 174 3.15 21.63 27.18
N TYR A 175 2.49 20.49 27.39
CA TYR A 175 3.02 19.15 27.21
C TYR A 175 3.64 18.90 25.82
N VAL A 176 4.88 18.39 25.80
CA VAL A 176 5.56 18.00 24.55
C VAL A 176 5.26 16.54 24.26
N ARG A 177 4.46 16.29 23.22
CA ARG A 177 3.92 14.95 22.93
C ARG A 177 4.64 14.22 21.81
N CYS A 178 5.25 14.97 20.90
CA CYS A 178 5.93 14.40 19.74
C CYS A 178 7.20 15.17 19.41
N GLY A 179 8.08 14.49 18.71
CA GLY A 179 9.30 15.08 18.18
C GLY A 179 9.96 14.11 17.20
N ASP A 180 10.73 14.69 16.28
CA ASP A 180 11.47 13.96 15.25
C ASP A 180 12.81 14.65 14.99
N ALA A 181 13.81 13.86 14.65
CA ALA A 181 15.14 14.34 14.31
C ALA A 181 15.23 14.66 12.81
N SER A 182 16.08 15.61 12.43
CA SER A 182 16.34 15.88 11.01
C SER A 182 17.05 14.68 10.38
N PRO A 183 16.66 14.24 9.16
CA PRO A 183 17.33 13.16 8.46
C PRO A 183 18.69 13.56 7.87
N ILE A 184 18.98 14.86 7.77
CA ILE A 184 20.22 15.38 7.16
C ILE A 184 21.26 15.76 8.22
N SER A 185 20.81 16.30 9.36
CA SER A 185 21.68 16.89 10.37
C SER A 185 21.33 16.34 11.76
N ASP A 186 22.31 15.73 12.43
CA ASP A 186 22.14 15.15 13.77
C ASP A 186 21.80 16.19 14.86
N GLU A 187 22.14 17.46 14.61
CA GLU A 187 22.02 18.56 15.58
C GLU A 187 20.67 19.31 15.51
N MET A 188 19.84 19.00 14.51
CA MET A 188 18.53 19.65 14.32
C MET A 188 17.39 18.71 14.67
N PHE A 189 16.43 19.20 15.43
CA PHE A 189 15.25 18.42 15.83
C PHE A 189 14.02 19.29 15.93
N VAL A 190 12.87 18.65 15.89
CA VAL A 190 11.57 19.32 15.95
C VAL A 190 10.77 18.72 17.09
N SER A 191 10.05 19.57 17.81
CA SER A 191 9.10 19.15 18.83
C SER A 191 7.74 19.79 18.61
N GLY A 192 6.70 18.99 18.82
CA GLY A 192 5.30 19.44 18.81
C GLY A 192 4.70 19.35 20.21
N SER A 193 3.97 20.40 20.59
CA SER A 193 3.33 20.51 21.90
C SER A 193 1.84 20.80 21.79
N TYR A 194 1.15 20.58 22.90
CA TYR A 194 -0.24 20.96 23.07
C TYR A 194 -0.45 22.48 23.20
N ASP A 195 0.62 23.28 23.30
CA ASP A 195 0.59 24.74 23.16
C ASP A 195 0.30 25.23 21.72
N HIS A 196 -0.05 24.31 20.82
CA HIS A 196 -0.37 24.50 19.41
C HIS A 196 0.82 24.96 18.56
N ARG A 197 2.02 24.96 19.13
CA ARG A 197 3.26 25.39 18.47
C ARG A 197 4.17 24.19 18.21
N VAL A 198 4.80 24.22 17.05
CA VAL A 198 5.88 23.31 16.67
C VAL A 198 7.16 24.12 16.67
N ARG A 199 8.18 23.67 17.40
CA ARG A 199 9.46 24.36 17.52
C ARG A 199 10.55 23.54 16.87
N VAL A 200 11.42 24.23 16.13
CA VAL A 200 12.63 23.69 15.54
C VAL A 200 13.81 24.18 16.36
N TRP A 201 14.73 23.27 16.64
CA TRP A 201 15.85 23.51 17.52
C TRP A 201 17.16 23.14 16.83
N ASP A 202 18.21 23.91 17.10
CA ASP A 202 19.59 23.63 16.72
C ASP A 202 20.41 23.54 18.01
N VAL A 203 21.07 22.41 18.23
CA VAL A 203 21.90 22.19 19.42
C VAL A 203 23.10 23.16 19.48
N ARG A 204 23.62 23.63 18.34
CA ARG A 204 24.82 24.48 18.28
C ARG A 204 24.60 25.91 18.78
N VAL A 205 23.38 26.42 18.64
CA VAL A 205 23.06 27.84 18.90
C VAL A 205 22.61 28.06 20.36
N SER A 206 22.71 27.02 21.20
CA SER A 206 22.01 26.87 22.49
C SER A 206 22.47 27.81 23.62
N LYS A 207 21.96 29.05 23.62
CA LYS A 207 21.77 29.88 24.83
C LYS A 207 20.31 30.35 24.99
N SER A 208 19.36 29.42 24.83
CA SER A 208 17.96 29.51 25.31
C SER A 208 16.86 29.91 24.32
N GLY A 209 16.91 29.48 23.04
CA GLY A 209 15.81 29.72 22.11
C GLY A 209 15.60 28.63 21.07
N SER A 210 14.35 28.41 20.68
CA SER A 210 14.02 27.68 19.44
C SER A 210 14.41 28.53 18.24
N VAL A 211 15.03 27.92 17.23
CA VAL A 211 15.43 28.59 15.98
C VAL A 211 14.22 29.08 15.21
N MET A 212 13.16 28.28 15.21
CA MET A 212 11.93 28.61 14.49
C MET A 212 10.72 28.09 15.25
N GLU A 213 9.62 28.82 15.13
CA GLU A 213 8.34 28.47 15.72
C GLU A 213 7.24 28.52 14.66
N LEU A 214 6.47 27.43 14.56
CA LEU A 214 5.37 27.25 13.62
C LEU A 214 4.07 27.15 14.41
N ASN A 215 3.04 27.89 14.00
CA ASN A 215 1.74 27.85 14.66
C ASN A 215 0.79 26.89 13.93
N HIS A 216 0.44 25.77 14.57
CA HIS A 216 -0.48 24.77 14.01
C HIS A 216 -1.96 25.07 14.31
N GLU A 217 -2.24 26.01 15.24
CA GLU A 217 -3.57 26.42 15.74
C GLU A 217 -4.35 25.38 16.54
N LYS A 218 -3.98 24.09 16.43
CA LYS A 218 -4.55 22.98 17.20
C LYS A 218 -3.46 22.24 17.97
N PRO A 219 -3.82 21.48 19.04
CA PRO A 219 -2.86 20.63 19.74
C PRO A 219 -2.17 19.67 18.77
N VAL A 220 -0.84 19.60 18.84
CA VAL A 220 -0.02 18.81 17.92
C VAL A 220 0.19 17.41 18.50
N GLU A 221 -0.22 16.39 17.75
CA GLU A 221 -0.13 14.98 18.14
C GLU A 221 1.10 14.29 17.55
N SER A 222 1.46 14.62 16.30
CA SER A 222 2.65 14.06 15.66
C SER A 222 3.30 15.04 14.70
N VAL A 223 4.62 14.92 14.59
CA VAL A 223 5.45 15.70 13.67
C VAL A 223 6.47 14.76 13.05
N ILE A 224 6.72 14.92 11.75
CA ILE A 224 7.75 14.18 11.02
C ILE A 224 8.53 15.12 10.10
N TYR A 225 9.83 14.86 9.95
CA TYR A 225 10.61 15.43 8.87
C TYR A 225 10.36 14.67 7.57
N LEU A 226 10.36 15.41 6.45
CA LEU A 226 10.44 14.79 5.14
C LEU A 226 11.90 14.42 4.81
N PRO A 227 12.14 13.37 4.01
CA PRO A 227 13.49 12.84 3.74
C PRO A 227 14.48 13.86 3.16
N SER A 228 13.99 14.89 2.47
CA SER A 228 14.83 15.98 1.95
C SER A 228 15.27 16.98 3.02
N GLY A 229 14.83 16.83 4.28
CA GLY A 229 15.17 17.69 5.42
C GLY A 229 14.61 19.11 5.38
N GLY A 230 14.20 19.61 4.21
CA GLY A 230 13.70 20.97 4.03
C GLY A 230 12.23 21.18 4.41
N LEU A 231 11.44 20.11 4.51
CA LEU A 231 10.00 20.18 4.78
C LEU A 231 9.64 19.39 6.04
N ILE A 232 8.65 19.89 6.77
CA ILE A 232 8.07 19.23 7.95
C ILE A 232 6.58 18.99 7.72
N ALA A 233 6.08 17.82 8.11
CA ALA A 233 4.65 17.56 8.20
C ALA A 233 4.21 17.50 9.66
N THR A 234 3.18 18.29 10.00
CA THR A 234 2.63 18.36 11.36
C THR A 234 1.18 17.90 11.35
N ALA A 235 0.79 17.09 12.33
CA ALA A 235 -0.58 16.63 12.54
C ALA A 235 -1.10 17.14 13.88
N GLY A 236 -2.28 17.73 13.84
CA GLY A 236 -2.93 18.26 15.04
C GLY A 236 -4.40 18.53 14.78
N GLY A 237 -5.25 18.06 15.69
CA GLY A 237 -6.67 17.93 15.43
C GLY A 237 -6.93 17.19 14.12
N ASN A 238 -7.81 17.73 13.28
CA ASN A 238 -8.19 17.13 11.99
C ASN A 238 -7.26 17.50 10.83
N PHE A 239 -6.30 18.39 11.08
CA PHE A 239 -5.45 18.96 10.05
C PHE A 239 -4.08 18.27 10.00
N VAL A 240 -3.61 18.03 8.80
CA VAL A 240 -2.18 17.80 8.54
C VAL A 240 -1.66 18.98 7.72
N LYS A 241 -0.67 19.69 8.24
CA LYS A 241 -0.07 20.86 7.60
C LYS A 241 1.36 20.51 7.17
N ILE A 242 1.78 21.04 6.02
CA ILE A 242 3.14 20.88 5.49
C ILE A 242 3.81 22.25 5.47
N TRP A 243 4.98 22.32 6.08
CA TRP A 243 5.74 23.54 6.30
C TRP A 243 7.07 23.47 5.57
N ASP A 244 7.49 24.60 5.01
CA ASP A 244 8.81 24.80 4.45
C ASP A 244 9.73 25.41 5.50
N VAL A 245 10.73 24.64 5.93
CA VAL A 245 11.72 25.06 6.94
C VAL A 245 12.75 26.00 6.33
N ILE A 246 13.16 25.73 5.08
CA ILE A 246 14.18 26.52 4.38
C ILE A 246 13.59 27.89 4.03
N GLY A 247 12.31 27.93 3.63
CA GLY A 247 11.57 29.14 3.34
C GLY A 247 11.18 30.00 4.55
N GLY A 248 11.69 29.69 5.74
CA GLY A 248 11.42 30.45 6.98
C GLY A 248 10.11 30.09 7.67
N GLY A 249 9.62 28.86 7.52
CA GLY A 249 8.42 28.37 8.20
C GLY A 249 7.11 28.65 7.48
N LYS A 250 7.14 28.80 6.15
CA LYS A 250 5.94 29.06 5.35
C LYS A 250 5.05 27.82 5.30
N LEU A 251 3.74 28.01 5.50
CA LEU A 251 2.75 26.97 5.28
C LEU A 251 2.57 26.75 3.78
N LEU A 252 2.90 25.55 3.28
CA LEU A 252 2.70 25.19 1.88
C LEU A 252 1.29 24.67 1.62
N HIS A 253 0.82 23.76 2.48
CA HIS A 253 -0.47 23.12 2.30
C HIS A 253 -1.09 22.71 3.64
N SER A 254 -2.41 22.87 3.76
CA SER A 254 -3.21 22.37 4.86
C SER A 254 -4.24 21.39 4.32
N MET A 255 -4.23 20.15 4.82
CA MET A 255 -5.25 19.17 4.47
C MET A 255 -6.25 18.99 5.62
N GLU A 256 -7.53 19.13 5.31
CA GLU A 256 -8.64 18.76 6.17
C GLU A 256 -9.35 17.58 5.54
N SER A 257 -9.03 16.38 6.03
CA SER A 257 -9.65 15.19 5.47
C SER A 257 -10.18 14.25 6.53
N HIS A 258 -9.55 14.20 7.70
CA HIS A 258 -9.98 13.34 8.79
C HIS A 258 -11.10 14.01 9.57
N ASN A 259 -12.05 13.21 10.06
CA ASN A 259 -13.18 13.76 10.82
C ASN A 259 -12.83 13.93 12.31
N LYS A 260 -11.93 13.07 12.80
CA LYS A 260 -11.39 13.12 14.16
C LYS A 260 -9.90 13.44 14.12
N THR A 261 -9.32 13.55 15.31
CA THR A 261 -7.91 13.90 15.48
C THR A 261 -6.98 12.87 14.83
N VAL A 262 -5.98 13.39 14.11
CA VAL A 262 -4.88 12.63 13.53
C VAL A 262 -3.90 12.33 14.65
N THR A 263 -3.67 11.04 14.90
CA THR A 263 -2.87 10.55 16.03
C THR A 263 -1.41 10.37 15.66
N ALA A 264 -1.14 9.83 14.48
CA ALA A 264 0.23 9.54 14.04
C ALA A 264 0.42 9.81 12.54
N LEU A 265 1.62 10.28 12.23
CA LEU A 265 2.16 10.41 10.88
C LEU A 265 3.32 9.43 10.70
N CYS A 266 3.47 8.90 9.50
CA CYS A 266 4.63 8.08 9.14
C CYS A 266 5.02 8.32 7.69
N MET A 267 6.31 8.32 7.42
CA MET A 267 6.84 8.38 6.07
C MET A 267 6.82 7.00 5.42
N SER A 268 6.29 6.90 4.20
CA SER A 268 6.39 5.69 3.40
C SER A 268 7.11 5.95 2.08
N LYS A 269 7.82 4.96 1.57
CA LYS A 269 8.43 4.98 0.24
C LYS A 269 7.68 4.02 -0.67
N ILE A 270 7.43 4.44 -1.90
CA ILE A 270 6.79 3.58 -2.90
C ILE A 270 7.89 2.96 -3.77
N ALA A 271 8.15 1.66 -3.57
CA ALA A 271 8.97 0.88 -4.48
C ALA A 271 8.15 0.52 -5.74
N GLN A 272 8.25 1.34 -6.77
CA GLN A 272 7.79 1.01 -8.13
C GLN A 272 8.72 -0.05 -8.72
N GLY A 273 8.16 -1.15 -9.21
CA GLY A 273 8.89 -2.25 -9.83
C GLY A 273 8.91 -2.11 -11.34
N SER A 274 9.73 -1.19 -11.87
CA SER A 274 10.17 -1.18 -13.27
C SER A 274 11.33 -0.21 -13.44
N GLY A 275 12.46 -0.70 -13.96
CA GLY A 275 13.70 0.04 -14.12
C GLY A 275 13.59 1.23 -15.07
N GLY A 276 13.35 2.40 -14.49
CA GLY A 276 13.69 3.71 -14.99
C GLY A 276 14.11 4.56 -13.80
N GLU A 277 14.98 5.53 -14.01
CA GLU A 277 15.52 6.48 -13.02
C GLU A 277 14.43 7.43 -12.46
N GLU A 278 13.36 6.88 -11.91
CA GLU A 278 12.28 7.64 -11.30
C GLU A 278 12.51 7.72 -9.79
N SER A 279 12.86 8.93 -9.36
CA SER A 279 12.90 9.45 -7.99
C SER A 279 12.12 8.63 -6.98
N GLU A 280 12.74 8.30 -5.85
CA GLU A 280 12.07 7.68 -4.71
C GLU A 280 10.84 8.51 -4.31
N GLN A 281 9.64 8.03 -4.69
CA GLN A 281 8.41 8.73 -4.36
C GLN A 281 8.02 8.39 -2.93
N TYR A 282 8.20 9.35 -2.04
CA TYR A 282 7.74 9.24 -0.67
C TYR A 282 6.27 9.67 -0.54
N ARG A 283 5.53 9.07 0.39
CA ARG A 283 4.13 9.37 0.71
C ARG A 283 3.87 9.41 2.19
N ILE A 284 3.17 10.45 2.63
CA ILE A 284 2.84 10.63 4.04
C ILE A 284 1.64 9.73 4.35
N LEU A 285 1.78 8.87 5.34
CA LEU A 285 0.69 8.12 5.92
C LEU A 285 0.16 8.92 7.11
N SER A 286 -1.13 9.22 7.09
CA SER A 286 -1.84 9.84 8.20
C SER A 286 -2.88 8.89 8.75
N VAL A 287 -2.90 8.78 10.07
CA VAL A 287 -3.75 7.86 10.81
C VAL A 287 -4.52 8.63 11.87
N ALA A 288 -5.81 8.34 12.00
CA ALA A 288 -6.71 9.10 12.86
C ALA A 288 -7.63 8.22 13.72
N LEU A 289 -8.20 8.83 14.77
CA LEU A 289 -9.17 8.20 15.68
C LEU A 289 -10.50 7.84 15.01
N ASP A 290 -10.75 8.31 13.78
CA ASP A 290 -11.94 7.94 13.00
C ASP A 290 -11.82 6.55 12.34
N GLY A 291 -10.68 5.88 12.50
CA GLY A 291 -10.41 4.57 11.92
C GLY A 291 -9.89 4.64 10.50
N TYR A 292 -9.58 5.83 9.98
CA TYR A 292 -9.02 5.98 8.64
C TYR A 292 -7.49 6.08 8.64
N MET A 293 -6.89 5.36 7.71
CA MET A 293 -5.53 5.59 7.25
C MET A 293 -5.60 6.20 5.86
N LYS A 294 -4.98 7.36 5.67
CA LYS A 294 -4.92 8.05 4.38
C LYS A 294 -3.49 8.22 3.94
N VAL A 295 -3.27 7.96 2.66
CA VAL A 295 -1.99 8.13 1.99
C VAL A 295 -2.02 9.41 1.18
N PHE A 296 -1.02 10.24 1.41
CA PHE A 296 -0.91 11.56 0.80
C PHE A 296 0.34 11.67 -0.07
N ASP A 297 0.13 12.17 -1.29
CA ASP A 297 1.19 12.65 -2.17
C ASP A 297 1.53 14.09 -1.80
N TYR A 298 2.72 14.33 -1.27
CA TYR A 298 3.16 15.69 -0.97
C TYR A 298 3.71 16.43 -2.20
N ALA A 299 4.01 15.75 -3.31
CA ALA A 299 4.39 16.44 -4.55
C ALA A 299 3.17 17.02 -5.26
N LYS A 300 2.04 16.31 -5.24
CA LYS A 300 0.76 16.73 -5.87
C LYS A 300 -0.24 17.33 -4.89
N PHE A 301 0.10 17.36 -3.62
CA PHE A 301 -0.79 17.70 -2.50
C PHE A 301 -2.17 17.03 -2.58
N LYS A 302 -2.20 15.73 -2.92
CA LYS A 302 -3.45 14.98 -3.13
C LYS A 302 -3.46 13.67 -2.36
N ILE A 303 -4.62 13.34 -1.80
CA ILE A 303 -4.88 12.04 -1.18
C ILE A 303 -5.01 11.00 -2.30
N THR A 304 -4.17 9.97 -2.26
CA THR A 304 -4.16 8.96 -3.32
C THR A 304 -4.84 7.68 -2.92
N HIS A 305 -4.85 7.37 -1.62
CA HIS A 305 -5.53 6.19 -1.11
C HIS A 305 -6.10 6.43 0.29
N SER A 306 -7.28 5.86 0.55
CA SER A 306 -7.89 5.80 1.87
C SER A 306 -8.23 4.35 2.23
N MET A 307 -7.95 3.97 3.47
CA MET A 307 -8.31 2.69 4.06
C MET A 307 -9.09 2.94 5.33
N ARG A 308 -10.15 2.15 5.53
CA ARG A 308 -10.92 2.15 6.77
C ARG A 308 -10.62 0.89 7.57
N PHE A 309 -10.36 1.08 8.85
CA PHE A 309 -10.24 0.04 9.85
C PHE A 309 -11.47 0.09 10.77
N PRO A 310 -11.85 -1.04 11.38
CA PRO A 310 -13.03 -1.10 12.26
C PRO A 310 -12.82 -0.37 13.59
N GLU A 311 -11.56 -0.12 13.98
CA GLU A 311 -11.17 0.43 15.27
C GLU A 311 -10.44 1.77 15.11
N PRO A 312 -10.48 2.65 16.13
CA PRO A 312 -9.71 3.88 16.15
C PRO A 312 -8.21 3.59 16.21
N LEU A 313 -7.44 4.33 15.43
CA LEU A 313 -6.03 4.06 15.22
C LEU A 313 -5.18 5.07 16.01
N LEU A 314 -4.11 4.59 16.64
CA LEU A 314 -3.22 5.40 17.48
C LEU A 314 -1.83 5.59 16.88
N SER A 315 -1.29 4.55 16.25
CA SER A 315 0.09 4.54 15.77
C SER A 315 0.18 3.87 14.40
N VAL A 316 1.17 4.29 13.62
CA VAL A 316 1.47 3.71 12.32
C VAL A 316 2.98 3.63 12.15
N GLY A 317 3.42 2.53 11.57
CA GLY A 317 4.80 2.34 11.15
C GLY A 317 4.85 1.72 9.76
N PHE A 318 5.88 2.08 9.01
CA PHE A 318 6.17 1.55 7.70
C PHE A 318 7.63 1.12 7.67
N SER A 319 7.91 -0.07 7.14
CA SER A 319 9.29 -0.55 7.08
C SER A 319 10.10 0.22 6.03
N PRO A 320 11.39 0.48 6.29
CA PRO A 320 12.28 1.11 5.32
C PRO A 320 12.35 0.37 3.97
N ASP A 321 12.24 -0.96 3.97
CA ASP A 321 12.21 -1.82 2.77
C ASP A 321 10.91 -1.76 1.95
N CYS A 322 9.90 -1.01 2.41
CA CYS A 322 8.59 -0.84 1.79
C CYS A 322 7.72 -2.11 1.68
N TYR A 323 8.06 -3.20 2.37
CA TYR A 323 7.32 -4.45 2.30
C TYR A 323 6.29 -4.63 3.41
N THR A 324 6.48 -3.99 4.55
CA THR A 324 5.61 -4.16 5.72
C THR A 324 5.05 -2.83 6.19
N ARG A 325 3.77 -2.86 6.56
CA ARG A 325 3.07 -1.75 7.19
C ARG A 325 2.41 -2.28 8.45
N VAL A 326 2.52 -1.53 9.54
CA VAL A 326 1.95 -1.89 10.83
C VAL A 326 1.12 -0.72 11.33
N VAL A 327 -0.09 -0.99 11.80
CA VAL A 327 -0.99 0.01 12.37
C VAL A 327 -1.47 -0.50 13.73
N GLY A 328 -1.32 0.32 14.76
CA GLY A 328 -1.75 0.02 16.13
C GLY A 328 -3.07 0.71 16.47
N THR A 329 -3.95 0.00 17.18
CA THR A 329 -5.26 0.54 17.60
C THR A 329 -5.34 0.84 19.09
N SER A 330 -6.38 1.59 19.47
CA SER A 330 -6.64 1.90 20.88
C SER A 330 -7.08 0.70 21.71
N LYS A 331 -7.60 -0.35 21.05
CA LYS A 331 -8.01 -1.60 21.71
C LYS A 331 -6.87 -2.62 21.80
N GLY A 332 -5.66 -2.24 21.39
CA GLY A 332 -4.48 -3.09 21.45
C GLY A 332 -4.35 -4.12 20.33
N ASN A 333 -5.11 -3.95 19.24
CA ASN A 333 -4.96 -4.77 18.04
C ASN A 333 -3.92 -4.16 17.10
N LEU A 334 -3.10 -5.03 16.52
CA LEU A 334 -2.06 -4.66 15.58
C LEU A 334 -2.42 -5.17 14.17
N TYR A 335 -2.64 -4.27 13.22
CA TYR A 335 -2.87 -4.60 11.82
C TYR A 335 -1.56 -4.59 11.05
N ILE A 336 -1.01 -5.78 10.78
CA ILE A 336 0.18 -5.94 9.96
C ILE A 336 -0.23 -6.30 8.51
N GLY A 337 0.19 -5.48 7.55
CA GLY A 337 0.07 -5.76 6.13
C GLY A 337 1.44 -6.03 5.51
N ARG A 338 1.59 -7.16 4.81
CA ARG A 338 2.82 -7.48 4.08
C ARG A 338 2.56 -7.56 2.59
N ARG A 339 3.42 -6.90 1.83
CA ARG A 339 3.49 -7.04 0.39
C ARG A 339 4.46 -8.16 0.06
N LYS A 340 4.02 -9.15 -0.71
CA LYS A 340 4.94 -10.07 -1.37
C LYS A 340 5.67 -9.27 -2.44
N GLY A 341 6.87 -8.79 -2.11
CA GLY A 341 7.78 -8.33 -3.14
C GLY A 341 7.96 -9.43 -4.17
N LYS A 342 8.11 -9.05 -5.44
CA LYS A 342 8.88 -9.89 -6.36
C LYS A 342 10.35 -9.79 -5.90
N VAL A 343 10.65 -10.35 -4.74
CA VAL A 343 11.97 -10.91 -4.54
C VAL A 343 12.03 -11.97 -5.62
N GLU A 344 13.01 -11.89 -6.52
CA GLU A 344 13.39 -13.04 -7.34
C GLU A 344 13.89 -14.13 -6.37
N SER A 345 12.98 -14.74 -5.63
CA SER A 345 13.26 -15.85 -4.73
C SER A 345 13.39 -17.09 -5.59
N GLU A 346 14.54 -17.21 -6.24
CA GLU A 346 15.14 -18.50 -6.56
C GLU A 346 15.56 -19.15 -5.23
N ILE A 347 14.59 -19.69 -4.49
CA ILE A 347 14.87 -20.70 -3.48
C ILE A 347 14.65 -22.04 -4.18
N VAL A 348 15.72 -22.59 -4.72
CA VAL A 348 15.83 -24.04 -4.94
C VAL A 348 16.69 -24.54 -3.79
N GLY A 349 16.09 -25.40 -2.96
CA GLY A 349 16.54 -25.68 -1.60
C GLY A 349 17.88 -26.41 -1.44
N GLY A 350 18.32 -26.41 -0.18
CA GLY A 350 19.25 -27.37 0.39
C GLY A 350 20.64 -26.81 0.73
N GLY A 351 20.94 -26.69 2.03
CA GLY A 351 22.32 -26.75 2.55
C GLY A 351 22.89 -25.46 3.13
N SER A 352 23.06 -25.45 4.46
CA SER A 352 23.77 -24.46 5.26
C SER A 352 25.26 -24.36 4.91
N GLN A 353 25.77 -23.14 4.66
CA GLN A 353 26.97 -22.58 5.30
C GLN A 353 27.21 -21.14 4.81
N TRP A 354 27.43 -20.23 5.76
CA TRP A 354 27.63 -18.81 5.51
C TRP A 354 29.02 -18.52 4.92
N LYS A 355 29.08 -17.68 3.89
CA LYS A 355 30.27 -16.89 3.55
C LYS A 355 29.85 -15.46 3.20
N ILE A 356 30.61 -14.53 3.78
CA ILE A 356 30.61 -13.07 3.60
C ILE A 356 30.94 -12.76 2.13
N VAL A 357 30.19 -11.87 1.47
CA VAL A 357 30.58 -11.29 0.18
C VAL A 357 30.13 -9.83 0.09
N ASP A 358 31.10 -9.01 -0.31
CA ASP A 358 31.06 -7.60 -0.67
C ASP A 358 30.02 -7.22 -1.73
N ASP A 359 29.75 -5.93 -1.75
CA ASP A 359 28.83 -5.19 -2.60
C ASP A 359 29.28 -5.16 -4.07
N ASP A 360 28.57 -5.91 -4.92
CA ASP A 360 28.50 -5.70 -6.37
C ASP A 360 27.24 -6.41 -6.89
N PRO A 361 26.50 -5.90 -7.90
CA PRO A 361 25.30 -6.55 -8.41
C PRO A 361 25.69 -7.86 -9.09
N SER A 362 25.65 -8.95 -8.32
CA SER A 362 26.07 -10.28 -8.73
C SER A 362 25.41 -10.69 -10.06
N ARG A 363 26.23 -10.74 -11.11
CA ARG A 363 25.86 -11.33 -12.39
C ARG A 363 25.47 -12.79 -12.13
N LYS A 364 24.25 -13.18 -12.48
CA LYS A 364 23.78 -14.56 -12.27
C LYS A 364 24.67 -15.54 -13.02
N VAL A 365 25.50 -16.27 -12.28
CA VAL A 365 26.39 -17.30 -12.80
C VAL A 365 25.56 -18.43 -13.43
N LEU A 366 25.86 -18.78 -14.67
CA LEU A 366 25.20 -19.85 -15.41
C LEU A 366 25.51 -21.21 -14.74
N ARG A 367 24.49 -21.93 -14.25
CA ARG A 367 24.71 -23.28 -13.70
C ARG A 367 24.92 -24.29 -14.84
N PRO A 368 25.87 -25.23 -14.72
CA PRO A 368 26.17 -26.24 -15.76
C PRO A 368 25.00 -27.13 -16.19
N SER A 369 23.91 -27.18 -15.42
CA SER A 369 22.73 -27.99 -15.69
C SER A 369 21.78 -27.40 -16.74
N TYR A 370 21.88 -26.11 -17.07
CA TYR A 370 20.88 -25.45 -17.92
C TYR A 370 21.17 -25.52 -19.43
N PHE A 371 22.43 -25.76 -19.84
CA PHE A 371 22.80 -25.80 -21.25
C PHE A 371 23.95 -26.79 -21.50
N ARG A 372 23.66 -27.94 -22.08
CA ARG A 372 24.65 -28.71 -22.87
C ARG A 372 24.40 -28.39 -24.34
N TYR A 373 25.26 -27.58 -24.94
CA TYR A 373 25.32 -27.49 -26.39
C TYR A 373 26.04 -28.73 -26.89
N PHE A 374 25.30 -29.67 -27.49
CA PHE A 374 25.91 -30.79 -28.20
C PHE A 374 26.37 -30.27 -29.57
N GLN A 375 27.55 -29.67 -29.61
CA GLN A 375 28.26 -29.51 -30.87
C GLN A 375 29.01 -30.83 -31.09
N ARG A 376 28.85 -31.42 -32.28
CA ARG A 376 29.35 -32.78 -32.60
C ARG A 376 30.82 -32.93 -32.14
N GLY A 377 31.03 -33.62 -31.03
CA GLY A 377 32.36 -33.95 -30.49
C GLY A 377 32.89 -33.15 -29.29
N GLN A 378 32.27 -32.04 -28.84
CA GLN A 378 32.79 -31.29 -27.66
C GLN A 378 31.69 -30.77 -26.72
N ASN A 379 31.87 -30.98 -25.42
CA ASN A 379 31.02 -30.45 -24.35
C ASN A 379 31.56 -29.07 -23.90
N LEU A 380 31.07 -27.98 -24.51
CA LEU A 380 31.43 -26.63 -24.09
C LEU A 380 30.70 -26.27 -22.78
N LYS A 381 31.48 -25.91 -21.75
CA LYS A 381 30.99 -25.23 -20.55
C LYS A 381 30.95 -23.72 -20.81
N PRO A 382 29.90 -23.00 -20.36
CA PRO A 382 29.86 -21.54 -20.50
C PRO A 382 31.02 -20.90 -19.73
N SER A 383 31.57 -19.84 -20.30
CA SER A 383 32.63 -19.04 -19.69
C SER A 383 32.04 -18.02 -18.71
N ASP A 384 32.84 -17.51 -17.76
CA ASP A 384 32.39 -16.50 -16.77
C ASP A 384 31.96 -15.16 -17.41
N GLY A 385 32.22 -14.96 -18.72
CA GLY A 385 31.79 -13.81 -19.50
C GLY A 385 30.45 -13.98 -20.23
N ASP A 386 29.87 -15.18 -20.25
CA ASP A 386 28.65 -15.45 -21.00
C ASP A 386 27.40 -14.95 -20.26
N TYR A 387 26.56 -14.15 -20.92
CA TYR A 387 25.35 -13.58 -20.32
C TYR A 387 24.08 -14.31 -20.75
N LEU A 388 23.17 -14.54 -19.79
CA LEU A 388 21.87 -15.15 -20.05
C LEU A 388 20.92 -14.16 -20.74
N ILE A 389 20.76 -14.29 -22.06
CA ILE A 389 19.66 -13.61 -22.77
C ILE A 389 18.34 -14.29 -22.36
N LYS A 390 17.45 -13.56 -21.68
CA LYS A 390 16.11 -14.04 -21.33
C LYS A 390 15.40 -14.49 -22.61
N ARG A 391 15.15 -15.79 -22.75
CA ARG A 391 14.36 -16.32 -23.88
C ARG A 391 13.02 -15.58 -23.94
N PRO A 392 12.58 -15.12 -25.13
CA PRO A 392 11.27 -14.50 -25.25
C PRO A 392 10.22 -15.51 -24.77
N LYS A 393 9.39 -15.10 -23.80
CA LYS A 393 8.34 -15.96 -23.27
C LYS A 393 7.38 -16.31 -24.41
N LYS A 394 7.29 -17.60 -24.77
CA LYS A 394 6.29 -18.08 -25.73
C LYS A 394 4.90 -17.69 -25.22
N VAL A 395 4.12 -16.98 -26.05
CA VAL A 395 2.75 -16.61 -25.71
C VAL A 395 1.93 -17.90 -25.60
N LYS A 396 1.41 -18.18 -24.41
CA LYS A 396 0.51 -19.32 -24.19
C LYS A 396 -0.86 -18.97 -24.78
N LEU A 397 -1.15 -19.53 -25.95
CA LEU A 397 -2.45 -19.38 -26.62
C LEU A 397 -3.56 -20.06 -25.81
N ALA A 398 -4.71 -19.41 -25.69
CA ALA A 398 -5.90 -20.01 -25.11
C ALA A 398 -6.43 -21.14 -26.00
N GLU A 399 -7.30 -22.00 -25.46
CA GLU A 399 -7.87 -23.12 -26.23
C GLU A 399 -8.70 -22.63 -27.42
N PHE A 400 -9.51 -21.57 -27.23
CA PHE A 400 -10.28 -20.97 -28.32
C PHE A 400 -9.38 -20.35 -29.41
N ASP A 401 -8.21 -19.79 -29.07
CA ASP A 401 -7.26 -19.28 -30.06
C ASP A 401 -6.68 -20.42 -30.91
N LYS A 402 -6.34 -21.55 -30.27
CA LYS A 402 -5.87 -22.75 -30.97
C LYS A 402 -6.94 -23.27 -31.94
N LEU A 403 -8.21 -23.24 -31.55
CA LEU A 403 -9.34 -23.68 -32.35
C LEU A 403 -9.64 -22.72 -33.52
N LEU A 404 -9.57 -21.42 -33.30
CA LEU A 404 -9.69 -20.40 -34.35
C LEU A 404 -8.57 -20.51 -35.39
N LYS A 405 -7.36 -20.92 -34.97
CA LYS A 405 -6.24 -21.23 -35.88
C LYS A 405 -6.48 -22.48 -36.71
N LYS A 406 -7.15 -23.49 -36.14
CA LYS A 406 -7.56 -24.72 -36.82
C LYS A 406 -8.84 -24.56 -37.65
N PHE A 407 -9.36 -23.35 -37.83
CA PHE A 407 -10.62 -23.05 -38.52
C PHE A 407 -11.86 -23.75 -37.93
N ARG A 408 -11.78 -24.19 -36.67
CA ARG A 408 -12.89 -24.83 -35.94
C ARG A 408 -13.71 -23.77 -35.19
N HIS A 409 -14.58 -23.08 -35.93
CA HIS A 409 -15.31 -21.92 -35.42
C HIS A 409 -16.41 -22.26 -34.40
N LYS A 410 -17.15 -23.36 -34.59
CA LYS A 410 -18.18 -23.85 -33.63
C LYS A 410 -17.53 -24.15 -32.28
N GLU A 411 -16.53 -25.03 -32.28
CA GLU A 411 -15.80 -25.44 -31.06
C GLU A 411 -15.14 -24.24 -30.36
N ALA A 412 -14.60 -23.27 -31.11
CA ALA A 412 -14.00 -22.08 -30.54
C ALA A 412 -15.01 -21.21 -29.77
N LEU A 413 -16.22 -21.03 -30.32
CA LEU A 413 -17.29 -20.27 -29.68
C LEU A 413 -17.73 -20.97 -28.39
N VAL A 414 -17.95 -22.29 -28.44
CA VAL A 414 -18.37 -23.08 -27.27
C VAL A 414 -17.29 -23.10 -26.19
N ALA A 415 -16.01 -23.22 -26.57
CA ALA A 415 -14.89 -23.15 -25.63
C ALA A 415 -14.79 -21.78 -24.93
N ALA A 416 -15.09 -20.69 -25.66
CA ALA A 416 -15.15 -19.36 -25.08
C ALA A 416 -16.32 -19.23 -24.10
N LEU A 417 -17.52 -19.70 -24.48
CA LEU A 417 -18.73 -19.65 -23.63
C LEU A 417 -18.54 -20.42 -22.32
N LYS A 418 -17.86 -21.59 -22.35
CA LYS A 418 -17.56 -22.39 -21.16
C LYS A 418 -16.68 -21.66 -20.14
N ARG A 419 -15.74 -20.81 -20.58
CA ARG A 419 -14.84 -20.05 -19.67
C ARG A 419 -15.52 -18.90 -18.93
N ARG A 420 -16.77 -18.56 -19.24
CA ARG A 420 -17.60 -17.51 -18.59
C ARG A 420 -16.98 -16.10 -18.47
N ASN A 421 -15.84 -15.83 -19.12
CA ASN A 421 -15.22 -14.51 -19.17
C ASN A 421 -15.84 -13.69 -20.31
N PRO A 422 -16.64 -12.64 -20.03
CA PRO A 422 -17.40 -11.93 -21.05
C PRO A 422 -16.52 -11.22 -22.07
N GLU A 423 -15.40 -10.64 -21.63
CA GLU A 423 -14.45 -9.94 -22.51
C GLU A 423 -13.89 -10.86 -23.59
N ASN A 424 -13.45 -12.06 -23.21
CA ASN A 424 -12.90 -13.04 -24.15
C ASN A 424 -13.98 -13.60 -25.08
N VAL A 425 -15.20 -13.84 -24.58
CA VAL A 425 -16.33 -14.33 -25.40
C VAL A 425 -16.69 -13.32 -26.47
N VAL A 426 -16.84 -12.04 -26.09
CA VAL A 426 -17.16 -10.97 -27.04
C VAL A 426 -16.03 -10.79 -28.06
N ALA A 427 -14.77 -10.90 -27.65
CA ALA A 427 -13.63 -10.86 -28.56
C ALA A 427 -13.69 -11.98 -29.62
N VAL A 428 -14.00 -13.21 -29.20
CA VAL A 428 -14.18 -14.34 -30.12
C VAL A 428 -15.37 -14.11 -31.04
N MET A 429 -16.49 -13.58 -30.53
CA MET A 429 -17.66 -13.25 -31.36
C MET A 429 -17.34 -12.18 -32.42
N GLU A 430 -16.60 -11.13 -32.05
CA GLU A 430 -16.17 -10.09 -33.00
C GLU A 430 -15.26 -10.64 -34.10
N GLU A 431 -14.32 -11.52 -33.75
CA GLU A 431 -13.47 -12.22 -34.73
C GLU A 431 -14.30 -13.10 -35.66
N LEU A 432 -15.32 -13.78 -35.15
CA LEU A 432 -16.24 -14.58 -35.97
C LEU A 432 -17.12 -13.73 -36.89
N VAL A 433 -17.50 -12.51 -36.45
CA VAL A 433 -18.18 -11.52 -37.28
C VAL A 433 -17.26 -11.01 -38.39
N ALA A 434 -16.00 -10.68 -38.07
CA ALA A 434 -15.01 -10.25 -39.04
C ALA A 434 -14.75 -11.32 -40.12
N ARG A 435 -14.75 -12.60 -39.73
CA ARG A 435 -14.62 -13.74 -40.64
C ARG A 435 -15.92 -14.12 -41.37
N LYS A 436 -17.05 -13.44 -41.08
CA LYS A 436 -18.40 -13.76 -41.60
C LYS A 436 -18.84 -15.21 -41.34
N LYS A 437 -18.34 -15.85 -40.28
CA LYS A 437 -18.66 -17.25 -39.93
C LYS A 437 -19.61 -17.40 -38.75
N LEU A 438 -19.87 -16.32 -38.00
CA LEU A 438 -20.71 -16.36 -36.81
C LEU A 438 -22.11 -16.95 -37.08
N MET A 439 -22.77 -16.52 -38.15
CA MET A 439 -24.13 -16.99 -38.49
C MET A 439 -24.17 -18.50 -38.73
N ARG A 440 -23.14 -19.03 -39.41
CA ARG A 440 -22.98 -20.47 -39.65
C ARG A 440 -22.65 -21.25 -38.38
N CYS A 441 -22.02 -20.61 -37.40
CA CYS A 441 -21.83 -21.23 -36.09
C CYS A 441 -23.16 -21.36 -35.37
N ILE A 442 -23.99 -20.30 -35.36
CA ILE A 442 -25.27 -20.27 -34.65
C ILE A 442 -26.25 -21.30 -35.21
N SER A 443 -26.31 -21.46 -36.54
CA SER A 443 -27.18 -22.47 -37.17
C SER A 443 -26.81 -23.90 -36.80
N ASN A 444 -25.54 -24.16 -36.49
CA ASN A 444 -24.99 -25.50 -36.28
C ASN A 444 -24.82 -25.83 -34.78
N LEU A 445 -25.38 -25.02 -33.87
CA LEU A 445 -25.33 -25.26 -32.43
C LEU A 445 -26.34 -26.32 -32.03
N ASP A 446 -25.91 -27.21 -31.15
CA ASP A 446 -26.78 -28.21 -30.53
C ASP A 446 -27.67 -27.53 -29.47
N THR A 447 -28.74 -28.19 -29.01
CA THR A 447 -29.70 -27.60 -28.06
C THR A 447 -29.07 -27.16 -26.75
N GLU A 448 -28.14 -27.95 -26.21
CA GLU A 448 -27.38 -27.60 -24.99
C GLU A 448 -26.46 -26.40 -25.20
N GLU A 449 -25.76 -26.36 -26.33
CA GLU A 449 -24.83 -25.28 -26.66
C GLU A 449 -25.58 -23.97 -26.94
N LEU A 450 -26.76 -24.06 -27.56
CA LEU A 450 -27.69 -22.94 -27.74
C LEU A 450 -28.17 -22.42 -26.38
N GLY A 451 -28.45 -23.31 -25.42
CA GLY A 451 -28.74 -22.94 -24.03
C GLY A 451 -27.62 -22.12 -23.39
N LEU A 452 -26.35 -22.52 -23.56
CA LEU A 452 -25.20 -21.76 -23.06
C LEU A 452 -25.08 -20.37 -23.71
N LEU A 453 -25.34 -20.28 -25.03
CA LEU A 453 -25.34 -19.00 -25.75
C LEU A 453 -26.48 -18.09 -25.26
N LEU A 454 -27.70 -18.61 -25.12
CA LEU A 454 -28.86 -17.84 -24.65
C LEU A 454 -28.70 -17.41 -23.19
N ALA A 455 -28.15 -18.27 -22.32
CA ALA A 455 -27.83 -17.89 -20.94
C ALA A 455 -26.77 -16.77 -20.88
N PHE A 456 -25.77 -16.82 -21.77
CA PHE A 456 -24.79 -15.74 -21.90
C PHE A 456 -25.45 -14.45 -22.40
N LEU A 457 -26.30 -14.53 -23.43
CA LEU A 457 -27.02 -13.38 -23.97
C LEU A 457 -27.95 -12.75 -22.94
N GLN A 458 -28.72 -13.55 -22.20
CA GLN A 458 -29.57 -13.07 -21.11
C GLN A 458 -28.78 -12.22 -20.10
N LYS A 459 -27.59 -12.69 -19.69
CA LYS A 459 -26.79 -12.00 -18.66
C LYS A 459 -26.09 -10.74 -19.16
N TYR A 460 -25.75 -10.65 -20.44
CA TYR A 460 -24.86 -9.62 -20.96
C TYR A 460 -25.48 -8.72 -22.04
N SER A 461 -26.67 -9.02 -22.55
CA SER A 461 -27.38 -8.18 -23.54
C SER A 461 -27.74 -6.81 -22.98
N THR A 462 -28.12 -6.75 -21.71
CA THR A 462 -28.49 -5.50 -21.00
C THR A 462 -27.30 -4.67 -20.57
N MET A 463 -26.07 -5.19 -20.65
CA MET A 463 -24.89 -4.38 -20.33
C MET A 463 -24.59 -3.39 -21.46
N PRO A 464 -24.61 -2.06 -21.23
CA PRO A 464 -24.42 -1.06 -22.29
C PRO A 464 -23.10 -1.23 -23.05
N ARG A 465 -22.07 -1.78 -22.39
CA ARG A 465 -20.76 -2.04 -22.99
C ARG A 465 -20.83 -2.98 -24.18
N TYR A 466 -21.68 -4.01 -24.14
CA TYR A 466 -21.74 -5.09 -25.13
C TYR A 466 -23.06 -5.11 -25.91
N ALA A 467 -24.08 -4.39 -25.42
CA ALA A 467 -25.44 -4.35 -25.96
C ALA A 467 -25.47 -4.18 -27.49
N GLY A 468 -24.67 -3.27 -28.05
CA GLY A 468 -24.68 -3.03 -29.50
C GLY A 468 -24.41 -4.28 -30.36
N LEU A 469 -23.51 -5.17 -29.92
CA LEU A 469 -23.23 -6.43 -30.62
C LEU A 469 -24.18 -7.55 -30.16
N LEU A 470 -24.38 -7.68 -28.84
CA LEU A 470 -25.13 -8.79 -28.26
C LEU A 470 -26.64 -8.72 -28.51
N THR A 471 -27.26 -7.53 -28.51
CA THR A 471 -28.69 -7.39 -28.81
C THR A 471 -28.97 -7.74 -30.27
N ARG A 472 -28.10 -7.31 -31.20
CA ARG A 472 -28.18 -7.71 -32.61
C ARG A 472 -28.01 -9.22 -32.78
N LEU A 473 -27.05 -9.81 -32.06
CA LEU A 473 -26.80 -11.24 -32.07
C LEU A 473 -27.98 -12.02 -31.48
N ALA A 474 -28.61 -11.52 -30.41
CA ALA A 474 -29.78 -12.12 -29.78
C ALA A 474 -30.97 -12.14 -30.73
N ASN A 475 -31.27 -11.01 -31.40
CA ASN A 475 -32.34 -10.96 -32.40
C ASN A 475 -32.11 -12.00 -33.50
N LYS A 476 -30.90 -12.03 -34.07
CA LYS A 476 -30.55 -13.00 -35.12
C LYS A 476 -30.56 -14.46 -34.64
N ALA A 477 -30.16 -14.73 -33.39
CA ALA A 477 -30.17 -16.08 -32.83
C ALA A 477 -31.61 -16.59 -32.63
N VAL A 478 -32.52 -15.71 -32.18
CA VAL A 478 -33.94 -16.03 -32.04
C VAL A 478 -34.60 -16.26 -33.40
N GLU A 479 -34.28 -15.45 -34.41
CA GLU A 479 -34.78 -15.63 -35.78
C GLU A 479 -34.33 -16.96 -36.40
N LEU A 480 -33.04 -17.32 -36.26
CA LEU A 480 -32.48 -18.52 -36.89
C LEU A 480 -32.90 -19.84 -36.23
N ARG A 481 -33.17 -19.85 -34.93
CA ARG A 481 -33.44 -21.08 -34.15
C ARG A 481 -34.84 -21.07 -33.54
N ALA A 482 -35.79 -20.39 -34.20
CA ALA A 482 -37.15 -20.23 -33.72
C ALA A 482 -37.86 -21.57 -33.48
N ASP A 483 -37.59 -22.57 -34.31
CA ASP A 483 -38.21 -23.89 -34.21
C ASP A 483 -37.71 -24.66 -33.00
N ASP A 484 -36.39 -24.72 -32.75
CA ASP A 484 -35.83 -25.42 -31.58
C ASP A 484 -36.23 -24.74 -30.26
N ILE A 485 -36.40 -23.42 -30.29
CA ILE A 485 -36.90 -22.63 -29.16
C ILE A 485 -38.35 -23.02 -28.83
N ARG A 486 -39.19 -23.33 -29.83
CA ARG A 486 -40.58 -23.75 -29.62
C ARG A 486 -40.65 -25.16 -29.03
N THR A 487 -39.71 -26.03 -29.39
CA THR A 487 -39.67 -27.42 -28.92
C THR A 487 -39.14 -27.55 -27.49
N SER A 488 -38.23 -26.68 -27.04
CA SER A 488 -37.59 -26.77 -25.73
C SER A 488 -38.08 -25.71 -24.74
N ASP A 489 -38.67 -26.16 -23.62
CA ASP A 489 -39.13 -25.27 -22.55
C ASP A 489 -37.99 -24.51 -21.86
N GLN A 490 -36.79 -25.10 -21.78
CA GLN A 490 -35.63 -24.45 -21.16
C GLN A 490 -35.19 -23.21 -21.96
N LEU A 491 -35.15 -23.31 -23.29
CA LEU A 491 -34.78 -22.19 -24.17
C LEU A 491 -35.86 -21.10 -24.14
N ARG A 492 -37.14 -21.50 -24.08
CA ARG A 492 -38.27 -20.58 -23.94
C ARG A 492 -38.17 -19.76 -22.65
N ASN A 493 -37.75 -20.36 -21.54
CA ASN A 493 -37.56 -19.67 -20.28
C ASN A 493 -36.43 -18.62 -20.36
N HIS A 494 -35.31 -18.93 -21.01
CA HIS A 494 -34.24 -17.94 -21.23
C HIS A 494 -34.71 -16.73 -22.04
N ILE A 495 -35.57 -16.93 -23.05
CA ILE A 495 -36.11 -15.84 -23.87
C ILE A 495 -37.15 -15.02 -23.12
N ARG A 496 -38.00 -15.64 -22.31
CA ARG A 496 -38.93 -14.91 -21.42
C ARG A 496 -38.16 -14.01 -20.45
N ASN A 497 -37.09 -14.52 -19.85
CA ASN A 497 -36.25 -13.73 -18.98
C ASN A 497 -35.54 -12.61 -19.73
N LEU A 498 -34.97 -12.89 -20.91
CA LEU A 498 -34.34 -11.88 -21.76
C LEU A 498 -35.34 -10.78 -22.13
N LYS A 499 -36.60 -11.12 -22.45
CA LYS A 499 -37.65 -10.14 -22.73
C LYS A 499 -37.91 -9.24 -21.53
N ARG A 500 -38.06 -9.81 -20.33
CA ARG A 500 -38.25 -9.05 -19.09
C ARG A 500 -37.07 -8.11 -18.83
N ASP A 501 -35.84 -8.62 -18.94
CA ASP A 501 -34.61 -7.86 -18.69
C ASP A 501 -34.47 -6.70 -19.70
N VAL A 502 -34.90 -6.89 -20.96
CA VAL A 502 -34.94 -5.83 -21.99
C VAL A 502 -36.03 -4.78 -21.69
N GLU A 503 -37.20 -5.20 -21.23
CA GLU A 503 -38.27 -4.28 -20.81
C GLU A 503 -37.83 -3.41 -19.62
N GLU A 504 -37.13 -3.99 -18.64
CA GLU A 504 -36.54 -3.25 -17.53
C GLU A 504 -35.49 -2.24 -18.01
N GLU A 505 -34.60 -2.64 -18.92
CA GLU A 505 -33.58 -1.76 -19.49
C GLU A 505 -34.20 -0.58 -20.28
N ILE A 506 -35.29 -0.82 -21.02
CA ILE A 506 -36.01 0.27 -21.72
C ILE A 506 -36.54 1.30 -20.72
N ARG A 507 -37.10 0.86 -19.58
CA ARG A 507 -37.55 1.77 -18.52
C ARG A 507 -36.38 2.55 -17.89
N ILE A 508 -35.24 1.88 -17.66
CA ILE A 508 -34.02 2.53 -17.15
C ILE A 508 -33.54 3.60 -18.15
N GLN A 509 -33.53 3.31 -19.45
CA GLN A 509 -33.13 4.28 -20.46
C GLN A 509 -34.08 5.48 -20.56
N GLN A 510 -35.39 5.27 -20.40
CA GLN A 510 -36.37 6.36 -20.33
C GLN A 510 -36.09 7.29 -19.13
N SER A 511 -35.90 6.73 -17.93
CA SER A 511 -35.56 7.54 -16.75
C SER A 511 -34.20 8.25 -16.86
N LEU A 512 -33.20 7.64 -17.51
CA LEU A 512 -31.93 8.30 -17.79
C LEU A 512 -32.08 9.48 -18.76
N LEU A 513 -32.94 9.36 -19.77
CA LEU A 513 -33.26 10.46 -20.69
C LEU A 513 -33.98 11.60 -19.97
N GLU A 514 -34.89 11.29 -19.04
CA GLU A 514 -35.53 12.29 -18.18
C GLU A 514 -34.51 13.04 -17.32
N ILE A 515 -33.61 12.31 -16.65
CA ILE A 515 -32.51 12.90 -15.84
C ILE A 515 -31.60 13.78 -16.72
N GLN A 516 -31.26 13.32 -17.93
CA GLN A 516 -30.48 14.11 -18.88
C GLN A 516 -31.22 15.38 -19.32
N GLY A 517 -32.54 15.29 -19.50
CA GLY A 517 -33.42 16.42 -19.77
C GLY A 517 -33.42 17.46 -18.64
N ILE A 518 -33.27 17.03 -17.38
CA ILE A 518 -33.14 17.90 -16.21
C ILE A 518 -31.73 18.51 -16.10
N ILE A 519 -30.69 17.72 -16.33
CA ILE A 519 -29.28 18.17 -16.19
C ILE A 519 -28.88 19.16 -17.28
N SER A 520 -29.35 18.97 -18.52
CA SER A 520 -28.94 19.80 -19.67
C SER A 520 -29.25 21.30 -19.49
N PRO A 521 -30.45 21.71 -19.04
CA PRO A 521 -30.72 23.10 -18.65
C PRO A 521 -29.85 23.60 -17.51
N MET A 522 -29.62 22.80 -16.46
CA MET A 522 -28.78 23.21 -15.32
C MET A 522 -27.34 23.48 -15.75
N LEU A 523 -26.77 22.65 -16.63
CA LEU A 523 -25.43 22.87 -17.18
C LEU A 523 -25.37 24.15 -18.03
N LYS A 524 -26.40 24.43 -18.83
CA LYS A 524 -26.49 25.68 -19.60
C LYS A 524 -26.59 26.92 -18.72
N ILE A 525 -27.31 26.84 -17.59
CA ILE A 525 -27.38 27.92 -16.61
C ILE A 525 -26.02 28.11 -15.93
N ALA A 526 -25.37 27.04 -15.51
CA ALA A 526 -24.05 27.09 -14.89
C ALA A 526 -22.97 27.65 -15.83
N ALA A 527 -23.05 27.38 -17.14
CA ALA A 527 -22.11 27.89 -18.14
C ALA A 527 -22.34 29.37 -18.53
N ARG A 528 -23.49 29.97 -18.16
CA ARG A 528 -23.79 31.38 -18.40
C ARG A 528 -23.35 32.30 -17.24
N ARG A 529 -23.03 31.72 -16.09
CA ARG A 529 -22.35 32.40 -14.98
C ARG A 529 -20.85 32.22 -15.15
#